data_AF-A0A7J2LVA9-F1
#
_entry.id   AF-A0A7J2LVA9-F1
#
_cell.length_a   1.000
_cell.length_b   1.000
_cell.length_c   1.000
_cell.angle_alpha   90.00
_cell.angle_beta   90.00
_cell.angle_gamma   90.00
#
_symmetry.space_group_name_H-M   'P 1'
#
loop_
_entity.id
_entity.type
_entity.pdbx_description
1 polymer ?
#
loop_
_entity_poly.entity_id
_entity_poly.type
_entity_poly.pdbx_seq_one_letter_code
_entity_poly.pdbx_strand_id
1 'polypeptide(L)'
;MSFLAEKLRRQTSELADLLTRRINDLKDKDGLASLIKNLSKSRTKTSFFEPGDYYAVGIDGSMDYDEVLEMLLFYVCATGFRCKFTVNDEIKFYLDEVFRDRRLMASTSVPLWIEDLYYVTEESDSTEYDLTRTAERIPYSLMTMAELYLALKAADEDDVKLILLDRPIHGTYGPVSRDLRLLLKRKKSVLFEMNTSHGPTSYLDFSLAFILGSGKGYIPPRGRYLPFAAVHRLLKVGECSFKELIEDLGISERVGRSMLKNLLKMHRDSGGRLFAEDFNPEDENPTLKIDGQVKNYWVRVKETSLLIVNRIFGSYEHPLMLSDDSWLTVFDLNAVNVMLIQMLREKVIDGKLLVVGIAKDTSASDYVRAVIPYARHDGLIPKDEKPPNLRHDRAFLTILSSVNSHLFDAPWRTISYDACFTTLVEGGDETPLRAARQRIVMERQFVKAYFQLREFKSDLGVRSPTFLYDRFYIPNVDDKFHAEIMAVEGRKKIKISPYWEGEGENPLDTFILRLLSKCDNPEVMEAMGHNQLLYLADKAVKNEVKMIRGLLRGVADLELGGLSRRQKIFTIARRFRDIRREVEGARERAVMEEK
;
A
#
# COMPACT_ATOMS: atom_id res chain seq x y z
N MET A 1 -4.82 11.62 -45.97
CA MET A 1 -4.07 12.01 -44.75
C MET A 1 -4.44 13.41 -44.22
N SER A 2 -4.74 14.42 -45.06
CA SER A 2 -5.09 15.79 -44.62
C SER A 2 -6.32 15.90 -43.68
N PHE A 3 -7.44 15.24 -44.02
CA PHE A 3 -8.68 15.30 -43.22
C PHE A 3 -8.54 14.76 -41.78
N LEU A 4 -7.79 13.67 -41.60
CA LEU A 4 -7.57 13.08 -40.27
C LEU A 4 -6.70 13.99 -39.39
N ALA A 5 -5.67 14.60 -39.98
CA ALA A 5 -4.81 15.56 -39.27
C ALA A 5 -5.58 16.83 -38.88
N GLU A 6 -6.42 17.36 -39.78
CA GLU A 6 -7.25 18.54 -39.51
C GLU A 6 -8.32 18.26 -38.45
N LYS A 7 -9.00 17.11 -38.54
CA LYS A 7 -9.95 16.65 -37.54
C LYS A 7 -9.29 16.49 -36.17
N LEU A 8 -8.11 15.86 -36.11
CA LEU A 8 -7.35 15.70 -34.86
C LEU A 8 -6.97 17.08 -34.29
N ARG A 9 -6.44 17.98 -35.12
CA ARG A 9 -6.09 19.35 -34.70
C ARG A 9 -7.28 20.09 -34.09
N ARG A 10 -8.45 20.02 -34.72
CA ARG A 10 -9.68 20.66 -34.21
C ARG A 10 -10.10 20.07 -32.86
N GLN A 11 -10.14 18.75 -32.76
CA GLN A 11 -10.51 18.05 -31.52
C GLN A 11 -9.51 18.33 -30.39
N THR A 12 -8.22 18.38 -30.69
CA THR A 12 -7.18 18.74 -29.71
C THR A 12 -7.32 20.19 -29.25
N SER A 13 -7.65 21.12 -30.17
CA SER A 13 -7.89 22.53 -29.81
C SER A 13 -9.09 22.69 -28.88
N GLU A 14 -10.20 22.00 -29.16
CA GLU A 14 -11.39 22.00 -28.29
C GLU A 14 -11.07 21.52 -26.87
N LEU A 15 -10.23 20.49 -26.74
CA LEU A 15 -9.76 19.99 -25.44
C LEU A 15 -8.79 20.95 -24.75
N ALA A 16 -7.93 21.64 -25.50
CA ALA A 16 -7.05 22.67 -24.96
C ALA A 16 -7.83 23.87 -24.42
N ASP A 17 -8.87 24.31 -25.13
CA ASP A 17 -9.77 25.38 -24.67
C ASP A 17 -10.52 24.97 -23.40
N LEU A 18 -10.99 23.72 -23.33
CA LEU A 18 -11.63 23.18 -22.14
C LEU A 18 -10.68 23.18 -20.94
N LEU A 19 -9.43 22.78 -21.13
CA LEU A 19 -8.41 22.82 -20.08
C LEU A 19 -8.14 24.27 -19.64
N THR A 20 -8.03 25.20 -20.58
CA THR A 20 -7.80 26.63 -20.29
C THR A 20 -8.93 27.22 -19.45
N ARG A 21 -10.19 26.89 -19.74
CA ARG A 21 -11.34 27.30 -18.91
C ARG A 21 -11.22 26.75 -17.49
N ARG A 22 -10.90 25.46 -17.34
CA ARG A 22 -10.71 24.84 -16.02
C ARG A 22 -9.56 25.46 -15.23
N ILE A 23 -8.48 25.86 -15.90
CA ILE A 23 -7.35 26.57 -15.28
C ILE A 23 -7.80 27.96 -14.80
N ASN A 24 -8.55 28.69 -15.62
CA ASN A 24 -9.07 30.01 -15.25
C ASN A 24 -10.07 29.95 -14.09
N ASP A 25 -10.88 28.87 -14.00
CA ASP A 25 -11.80 28.64 -12.87
C ASP A 25 -11.09 28.45 -11.52
N LEU A 26 -9.77 28.23 -11.52
CA LEU A 26 -8.94 28.01 -10.33
C LEU A 26 -8.14 29.24 -9.88
N LYS A 27 -8.25 30.37 -10.59
CA LYS A 27 -7.62 31.62 -10.18
C LYS A 27 -8.36 32.25 -9.00
N ASP A 28 -7.62 32.95 -8.14
CA ASP A 28 -8.11 33.74 -7.02
C ASP A 28 -8.93 32.92 -6.02
N LYS A 29 -8.45 31.70 -5.75
CA LYS A 29 -9.11 30.70 -4.88
C LYS A 29 -8.58 30.76 -3.44
N ASP A 30 -8.71 31.91 -2.79
CA ASP A 30 -8.25 32.13 -1.40
C ASP A 30 -8.83 31.11 -0.42
N GLY A 31 -10.09 30.72 -0.61
CA GLY A 31 -10.76 29.73 0.24
C GLY A 31 -10.08 28.36 0.22
N LEU A 32 -9.48 27.96 -0.90
CA LEU A 32 -8.77 26.67 -1.00
C LEU A 32 -7.36 26.72 -0.39
N ALA A 33 -6.78 27.92 -0.24
CA ALA A 33 -5.47 28.10 0.38
C ALA A 33 -5.49 27.81 1.89
N SER A 34 -6.65 27.89 2.56
CA SER A 34 -6.77 27.52 3.99
C SER A 34 -6.49 26.03 4.25
N LEU A 35 -6.63 25.18 3.22
CA LEU A 35 -6.31 23.76 3.28
C LEU A 35 -4.82 23.47 3.09
N ILE A 36 -3.97 24.50 3.02
CA ILE A 36 -2.54 24.39 2.74
C ILE A 36 -1.74 24.83 3.96
N LYS A 37 -0.80 23.99 4.36
CA LYS A 37 0.15 24.25 5.45
C LYS A 37 1.52 24.53 4.84
N ASN A 38 1.97 25.78 4.98
CA ASN A 38 3.26 26.25 4.46
C ASN A 38 4.34 26.08 5.53
N LEU A 39 5.49 25.52 5.15
CA LEU A 39 6.56 25.25 6.12
C LEU A 39 7.16 26.53 6.70
N SER A 40 7.29 27.58 5.90
CA SER A 40 7.82 28.89 6.31
C SER A 40 6.94 29.60 7.35
N LYS A 41 5.63 29.32 7.35
CA LYS A 41 4.64 29.93 8.25
C LYS A 41 4.38 29.07 9.49
N SER A 42 4.92 27.84 9.52
CA SER A 42 4.70 26.90 10.61
C SER A 42 5.38 27.36 11.91
N ARG A 43 4.63 27.34 13.01
CA ARG A 43 5.13 27.63 14.36
C ARG A 43 5.47 26.37 15.15
N THR A 44 5.32 25.21 14.52
CA THR A 44 5.38 23.92 15.20
C THR A 44 6.84 23.51 15.47
N LYS A 45 7.10 22.97 16.68
CA LYS A 45 8.43 22.55 17.16
C LYS A 45 9.20 21.74 16.11
N THR A 46 10.52 21.84 16.15
CA THR A 46 11.40 21.38 15.07
C THR A 46 11.52 19.87 14.93
N SER A 47 11.20 19.08 15.97
CA SER A 47 11.47 17.65 15.92
C SER A 47 10.38 16.76 16.54
N PHE A 48 10.07 15.68 15.83
CA PHE A 48 9.38 14.50 16.35
C PHE A 48 10.37 13.50 16.97
N PHE A 49 11.60 13.46 16.45
CA PHE A 49 12.70 12.69 17.03
C PHE A 49 13.43 13.50 18.10
N GLU A 50 14.08 12.80 19.02
CA GLU A 50 15.06 13.40 19.91
C GLU A 50 16.25 13.94 19.10
N PRO A 51 16.99 14.93 19.61
CA PRO A 51 18.22 15.35 18.97
C PRO A 51 19.23 14.21 18.87
N GLY A 52 19.87 14.04 17.72
CA GLY A 52 20.81 12.96 17.50
C GLY A 52 21.18 12.73 16.04
N ASP A 53 22.08 11.78 15.85
CA ASP A 53 22.50 11.28 14.55
C ASP A 53 21.77 9.97 14.24
N TYR A 54 21.17 9.92 13.06
CA TYR A 54 20.32 8.82 12.62
C TYR A 54 20.57 8.47 11.17
N TYR A 55 19.93 7.39 10.72
CA TYR A 55 19.89 6.99 9.34
C TYR A 55 18.48 7.03 8.75
N ALA A 56 18.43 7.50 7.50
CA ALA A 56 17.29 7.35 6.62
C ALA A 56 17.58 6.28 5.58
N VAL A 57 16.56 5.52 5.20
CA VAL A 57 16.63 4.47 4.19
C VAL A 57 15.58 4.72 3.13
N GLY A 58 15.97 4.79 1.86
CA GLY A 58 15.06 4.78 0.72
C GLY A 58 15.08 3.41 0.04
N ILE A 59 13.91 2.81 -0.16
CA ILE A 59 13.76 1.47 -0.72
C ILE A 59 12.89 1.54 -1.97
N ASP A 60 13.35 0.85 -3.01
CA ASP A 60 12.57 0.63 -4.22
C ASP A 60 12.81 -0.79 -4.76
N GLY A 61 11.86 -1.26 -5.56
CA GLY A 61 11.82 -2.58 -6.16
C GLY A 61 11.55 -2.51 -7.65
N SER A 62 11.99 -3.55 -8.36
CA SER A 62 11.69 -3.73 -9.77
C SER A 62 11.49 -5.19 -10.08
N MET A 63 10.80 -5.42 -11.20
CA MET A 63 10.46 -6.74 -11.66
C MET A 63 10.49 -6.77 -13.19
N ASP A 64 10.76 -7.94 -13.73
CA ASP A 64 10.58 -8.26 -15.15
C ASP A 64 10.22 -9.75 -15.26
N TYR A 65 9.72 -10.15 -16.41
CA TYR A 65 9.52 -11.56 -16.70
C TYR A 65 9.76 -11.86 -18.17
N ASP A 66 10.08 -13.12 -18.43
CA ASP A 66 10.31 -13.62 -19.77
C ASP A 66 9.65 -14.98 -19.99
N GLU A 67 9.50 -15.37 -21.25
CA GLU A 67 8.97 -16.69 -21.62
C GLU A 67 10.01 -17.43 -22.46
N VAL A 68 10.34 -18.65 -22.05
CA VAL A 68 11.27 -19.56 -22.73
C VAL A 68 10.65 -20.96 -22.78
N LEU A 69 10.32 -21.47 -23.97
CA LEU A 69 9.74 -22.80 -24.18
C LEU A 69 8.53 -23.09 -23.25
N GLU A 70 7.59 -22.16 -23.14
CA GLU A 70 6.40 -22.23 -22.27
C GLU A 70 6.70 -22.22 -20.76
N MET A 71 7.94 -21.92 -20.36
CA MET A 71 8.28 -21.56 -18.99
C MET A 71 8.35 -20.04 -18.85
N LEU A 72 7.62 -19.51 -17.88
CA LEU A 72 7.72 -18.14 -17.41
C LEU A 72 8.86 -18.02 -16.41
N LEU A 73 9.76 -17.07 -16.65
CA LEU A 73 10.88 -16.75 -15.78
C LEU A 73 10.60 -15.38 -15.15
N PHE A 74 10.06 -15.38 -13.94
CA PHE A 74 9.87 -14.14 -13.19
C PHE A 74 11.15 -13.75 -12.49
N TYR A 75 11.49 -12.47 -12.51
CA TYR A 75 12.59 -11.92 -11.72
C TYR A 75 12.13 -10.70 -10.94
N VAL A 76 12.51 -10.66 -9.67
CA VAL A 76 12.21 -9.57 -8.75
C VAL A 76 13.46 -9.20 -7.99
N CYS A 77 13.70 -7.90 -7.82
CA CYS A 77 14.69 -7.37 -6.90
C CYS A 77 14.21 -6.11 -6.19
N ALA A 78 14.68 -5.91 -4.97
CA ALA A 78 14.56 -4.66 -4.24
C ALA A 78 15.89 -4.30 -3.59
N THR A 79 16.13 -3.00 -3.41
CA THR A 79 17.35 -2.49 -2.77
C THR A 79 17.08 -1.26 -1.91
N GLY A 80 17.86 -1.11 -0.85
CA GLY A 80 17.87 0.07 0.01
C GLY A 80 19.13 0.92 -0.15
N PHE A 81 18.95 2.25 -0.17
CA PHE A 81 20.02 3.23 -0.03
C PHE A 81 19.91 3.92 1.32
N ARG A 82 21.06 4.13 1.97
CA ARG A 82 21.15 4.68 3.32
C ARG A 82 21.84 6.03 3.30
N CYS A 83 21.35 6.93 4.15
CA CYS A 83 21.89 8.28 4.31
C CYS A 83 21.90 8.66 5.78
N LYS A 84 23.02 9.19 6.26
CA LYS A 84 23.08 9.78 7.59
C LYS A 84 22.30 11.09 7.59
N PHE A 85 21.62 11.39 8.69
CA PHE A 85 21.07 12.72 8.95
C PHE A 85 21.14 13.06 10.43
N THR A 86 21.27 14.35 10.72
CA THR A 86 21.31 14.87 12.09
C THR A 86 20.03 15.66 12.36
N VAL A 87 19.44 15.45 13.53
CA VAL A 87 18.33 16.23 14.07
C VAL A 87 18.87 17.02 15.26
N ASN A 88 18.93 18.35 15.14
CA ASN A 88 19.21 19.26 16.26
C ASN A 88 18.19 20.41 16.18
N ASP A 89 18.64 21.67 16.35
CA ASP A 89 17.84 22.85 16.01
C ASP A 89 17.46 22.89 14.52
N GLU A 90 18.27 22.25 13.67
CA GLU A 90 17.99 22.05 12.25
C GLU A 90 18.14 20.58 11.84
N ILE A 91 17.52 20.22 10.73
CA ILE A 91 17.64 18.90 10.09
C ILE A 91 18.63 18.99 8.93
N LYS A 92 19.65 18.12 8.94
CA LYS A 92 20.67 18.06 7.89
C LYS A 92 20.87 16.63 7.40
N PHE A 93 20.74 16.41 6.10
CA PHE A 93 21.08 15.15 5.42
C PHE A 93 22.47 15.25 4.78
N TYR A 94 23.25 14.18 4.87
CA TYR A 94 24.57 14.05 4.23
C TYR A 94 24.40 13.30 2.90
N LEU A 95 23.89 14.01 1.88
CA LEU A 95 23.52 13.42 0.59
C LEU A 95 24.73 12.99 -0.27
N ASP A 96 25.90 13.53 0.03
CA ASP A 96 27.21 13.18 -0.50
C ASP A 96 27.74 11.84 0.04
N GLU A 97 27.26 11.41 1.21
CA GLU A 97 27.65 10.16 1.88
C GLU A 97 26.61 9.03 1.66
N VAL A 98 25.73 9.16 0.68
CA VAL A 98 24.72 8.13 0.39
C VAL A 98 25.37 6.88 -0.16
N PHE A 99 25.04 5.73 0.42
CA PHE A 99 25.56 4.44 -0.03
C PHE A 99 24.45 3.39 -0.16
N ARG A 100 24.70 2.42 -1.04
CA ARG A 100 23.85 1.24 -1.19
C ARG A 100 24.17 0.24 -0.08
N ASP A 101 23.19 -0.09 0.76
CA ASP A 101 23.39 -1.03 1.86
C ASP A 101 23.22 -2.47 1.36
N ARG A 102 24.29 -3.26 1.36
CA ARG A 102 24.28 -4.66 0.91
C ARG A 102 23.38 -5.56 1.77
N ARG A 103 23.10 -5.18 3.01
CA ARG A 103 22.18 -5.91 3.91
C ARG A 103 20.72 -5.67 3.51
N LEU A 104 20.45 -4.56 2.82
CA LEU A 104 19.15 -4.17 2.30
C LEU A 104 19.04 -4.51 0.82
N MET A 105 19.23 -5.78 0.49
CA MET A 105 19.03 -6.33 -0.84
C MET A 105 18.20 -7.62 -0.73
N ALA A 106 17.22 -7.76 -1.61
CA ALA A 106 16.41 -8.97 -1.74
C ALA A 106 16.12 -9.21 -3.22
N SER A 107 16.36 -10.43 -3.69
CA SER A 107 16.04 -10.81 -5.07
C SER A 107 15.60 -12.25 -5.13
N THR A 108 14.73 -12.57 -6.07
CA THR A 108 14.29 -13.94 -6.33
C THR A 108 13.99 -14.13 -7.81
N SER A 109 14.19 -15.35 -8.28
CA SER A 109 13.78 -15.78 -9.62
C SER A 109 12.84 -16.96 -9.50
N VAL A 110 11.70 -16.89 -10.18
CA VAL A 110 10.67 -17.93 -10.13
C VAL A 110 10.49 -18.51 -11.54
N PRO A 111 11.07 -19.67 -11.85
CA PRO A 111 10.72 -20.43 -13.03
C PRO A 111 9.36 -21.10 -12.84
N LEU A 112 8.44 -20.96 -13.77
CA LEU A 112 7.09 -21.54 -13.66
C LEU A 112 6.60 -21.98 -15.03
N TRP A 113 6.18 -23.23 -15.19
CA TRP A 113 5.53 -23.66 -16.43
C TRP A 113 4.19 -22.94 -16.59
N ILE A 114 3.80 -22.63 -17.83
CA ILE A 114 2.49 -22.03 -18.11
C ILE A 114 1.35 -22.92 -17.59
N GLU A 115 1.50 -24.25 -17.62
CA GLU A 115 0.52 -25.19 -17.06
C GLU A 115 0.40 -25.07 -15.53
N ASP A 116 1.50 -24.79 -14.83
CA ASP A 116 1.49 -24.62 -13.37
C ASP A 116 0.94 -23.26 -12.90
N LEU A 117 0.81 -22.31 -13.83
CA LEU A 117 0.31 -20.96 -13.54
C LEU A 117 -1.10 -21.00 -12.90
N TYR A 118 -1.93 -21.97 -13.28
CA TYR A 118 -3.27 -22.14 -12.74
C TYR A 118 -3.29 -22.47 -11.24
N TYR A 119 -2.30 -23.23 -10.75
CA TYR A 119 -2.18 -23.55 -9.32
C TYR A 119 -1.75 -22.34 -8.49
N VAL A 120 -0.89 -21.48 -9.04
CA VAL A 120 -0.36 -20.30 -8.34
C VAL A 120 -1.37 -19.14 -8.35
N THR A 121 -2.10 -18.99 -9.44
CA THR A 121 -3.01 -17.85 -9.64
C THR A 121 -4.45 -18.12 -9.19
N GLU A 122 -4.80 -19.41 -9.04
CA GLU A 122 -6.12 -19.91 -8.66
C GLU A 122 -7.28 -19.33 -9.50
N GLU A 123 -7.03 -19.12 -10.81
CA GLU A 123 -8.01 -18.72 -11.81
C GLU A 123 -8.30 -19.87 -12.78
N SER A 124 -9.36 -20.65 -12.51
CA SER A 124 -9.69 -21.86 -13.28
C SER A 124 -10.47 -21.62 -14.59
N ASP A 125 -10.98 -20.40 -14.83
CA ASP A 125 -11.84 -20.05 -15.98
C ASP A 125 -11.29 -18.88 -16.82
N SER A 126 -9.97 -18.71 -16.91
CA SER A 126 -9.33 -17.56 -17.57
C SER A 126 -9.14 -17.77 -19.09
N THR A 127 -9.42 -16.74 -19.90
CA THR A 127 -9.05 -16.73 -21.33
C THR A 127 -7.54 -16.52 -21.52
N GLU A 128 -6.98 -16.73 -22.73
CA GLU A 128 -5.55 -16.46 -23.00
C GLU A 128 -5.11 -15.03 -22.67
N TYR A 129 -6.00 -14.04 -22.87
CA TYR A 129 -5.72 -12.65 -22.52
C TYR A 129 -5.68 -12.42 -21.00
N ASP A 130 -6.46 -13.20 -20.25
CA ASP A 130 -6.46 -13.16 -18.80
C ASP A 130 -5.15 -13.76 -18.24
N LEU A 131 -4.60 -14.81 -18.86
CA LEU A 131 -3.35 -15.45 -18.41
C LEU A 131 -2.16 -14.49 -18.29
N THR A 132 -1.96 -13.59 -19.26
CA THR A 132 -0.82 -12.64 -19.21
C THR A 132 -0.97 -11.64 -18.06
N ARG A 133 -2.17 -11.07 -17.92
CA ARG A 133 -2.48 -10.14 -16.82
C ARG A 133 -2.44 -10.85 -15.45
N THR A 134 -2.78 -12.12 -15.40
CA THR A 134 -2.78 -12.93 -14.19
C THR A 134 -1.34 -13.34 -13.81
N ALA A 135 -0.48 -13.63 -14.79
CA ALA A 135 0.94 -13.86 -14.59
C ALA A 135 1.66 -12.67 -13.95
N GLU A 136 1.35 -11.42 -14.36
CA GLU A 136 1.92 -10.20 -13.79
C GLU A 136 1.63 -10.01 -12.29
N ARG A 137 0.61 -10.66 -11.74
CA ARG A 137 0.28 -10.57 -10.30
C ARG A 137 1.36 -11.20 -9.43
N ILE A 138 2.02 -12.27 -9.90
CA ILE A 138 3.07 -12.98 -9.17
C ILE A 138 4.28 -12.06 -8.90
N PRO A 139 4.97 -11.53 -9.93
CA PRO A 139 6.13 -10.68 -9.71
C PRO A 139 5.75 -9.38 -8.97
N TYR A 140 4.53 -8.85 -9.16
CA TYR A 140 4.09 -7.68 -8.40
C TYR A 140 3.94 -7.97 -6.90
N SER A 141 3.34 -9.11 -6.54
CA SER A 141 3.22 -9.56 -5.15
C SER A 141 4.58 -9.82 -4.52
N LEU A 142 5.51 -10.42 -5.25
CA LEU A 142 6.88 -10.68 -4.79
C LEU A 142 7.71 -9.39 -4.66
N MET A 143 7.59 -8.44 -5.60
CA MET A 143 8.26 -7.14 -5.52
C MET A 143 7.77 -6.35 -4.31
N THR A 144 6.45 -6.34 -4.09
CA THR A 144 5.85 -5.75 -2.90
C THR A 144 6.38 -6.40 -1.62
N MET A 145 6.52 -7.73 -1.61
CA MET A 145 7.08 -8.47 -0.48
C MET A 145 8.54 -8.11 -0.23
N ALA A 146 9.35 -8.00 -1.28
CA ALA A 146 10.76 -7.64 -1.19
C ALA A 146 10.92 -6.26 -0.55
N GLU A 147 10.20 -5.24 -1.02
CA GLU A 147 10.28 -3.88 -0.47
C GLU A 147 9.82 -3.81 1.00
N LEU A 148 8.70 -4.46 1.34
CA LEU A 148 8.19 -4.50 2.72
C LEU A 148 9.13 -5.27 3.65
N TYR A 149 9.76 -6.34 3.17
CA TYR A 149 10.75 -7.10 3.92
C TYR A 149 12.02 -6.30 4.17
N LEU A 150 12.53 -5.58 3.17
CA LEU A 150 13.67 -4.68 3.34
C LEU A 150 13.35 -3.54 4.32
N ALA A 151 12.13 -3.00 4.25
CA ALA A 151 11.68 -2.02 5.22
C ALA A 151 11.65 -2.59 6.64
N LEU A 152 11.22 -3.84 6.80
CA LEU A 152 11.21 -4.51 8.10
C LEU A 152 12.63 -4.74 8.64
N LYS A 153 13.56 -5.17 7.78
CA LYS A 153 14.99 -5.30 8.12
C LYS A 153 15.59 -3.97 8.58
N ALA A 154 15.38 -2.90 7.82
CA ALA A 154 15.84 -1.57 8.20
C ALA A 154 15.22 -1.11 9.53
N ALA A 155 13.97 -1.46 9.78
CA ALA A 155 13.22 -1.15 11.00
C ALA A 155 13.64 -1.98 12.23
N ASP A 156 14.52 -2.99 12.08
CA ASP A 156 15.15 -3.71 13.19
C ASP A 156 16.45 -3.03 13.67
N GLU A 157 16.99 -2.07 12.91
CA GLU A 157 18.19 -1.32 13.28
C GLU A 157 17.82 -0.05 14.09
N ASP A 158 18.29 0.06 15.33
CA ASP A 158 17.91 1.13 16.26
C ASP A 158 18.29 2.55 15.79
N ASP A 159 19.32 2.66 14.95
CA ASP A 159 19.84 3.92 14.40
C ASP A 159 19.09 4.38 13.14
N VAL A 160 18.25 3.53 12.54
CA VAL A 160 17.34 3.90 11.46
C VAL A 160 16.09 4.53 12.05
N LYS A 161 15.83 5.80 11.69
CA LYS A 161 14.64 6.54 12.17
C LYS A 161 13.65 6.87 11.06
N LEU A 162 14.09 6.85 9.81
CA LEU A 162 13.25 7.20 8.66
C LEU A 162 13.37 6.13 7.58
N ILE A 163 12.23 5.59 7.14
CA ILE A 163 12.14 4.71 5.98
C ILE A 163 11.22 5.36 4.96
N LEU A 164 11.69 5.45 3.73
CA LEU A 164 10.97 5.97 2.58
C LEU A 164 10.73 4.83 1.60
N LEU A 165 9.50 4.70 1.13
CA LEU A 165 9.09 3.73 0.10
C LEU A 165 8.60 4.48 -1.13
N ASP A 166 8.99 4.06 -2.35
CA ASP A 166 8.47 4.65 -3.61
C ASP A 166 7.04 4.20 -3.96
N ARG A 167 6.25 3.90 -2.93
CA ARG A 167 4.84 3.57 -3.03
C ARG A 167 4.07 4.04 -1.81
N PRO A 168 2.79 4.41 -1.97
CA PRO A 168 1.91 4.66 -0.84
C PRO A 168 1.57 3.35 -0.11
N ILE A 169 1.72 3.34 1.20
CA ILE A 169 1.43 2.20 2.07
C ILE A 169 -0.05 1.85 2.02
N HIS A 170 -0.96 2.83 2.09
CA HIS A 170 -2.41 2.58 2.01
C HIS A 170 -2.80 2.07 0.61
N GLY A 171 -2.15 2.59 -0.43
CA GLY A 171 -2.39 2.22 -1.82
C GLY A 171 -1.97 0.78 -2.09
N THR A 172 -0.92 0.33 -1.40
CA THR A 172 -0.48 -1.07 -1.37
C THR A 172 -1.43 -1.95 -0.57
N TYR A 173 -1.87 -1.50 0.61
CA TYR A 173 -2.74 -2.26 1.51
C TYR A 173 -4.10 -2.61 0.90
N GLY A 174 -4.70 -1.72 0.09
CA GLY A 174 -6.01 -1.93 -0.52
C GLY A 174 -6.11 -3.23 -1.36
N PRO A 175 -5.31 -3.38 -2.44
CA PRO A 175 -5.28 -4.59 -3.26
C PRO A 175 -4.91 -5.86 -2.47
N VAL A 176 -3.85 -5.83 -1.66
CA VAL A 176 -3.40 -7.03 -0.92
C VAL A 176 -4.41 -7.47 0.15
N SER A 177 -5.10 -6.52 0.79
CA SER A 177 -6.17 -6.82 1.76
C SER A 177 -7.45 -7.38 1.11
N ARG A 178 -7.72 -7.05 -0.15
CA ARG A 178 -8.80 -7.69 -0.93
C ARG A 178 -8.46 -9.16 -1.17
N ASP A 179 -7.23 -9.45 -1.55
CA ASP A 179 -6.75 -10.78 -1.87
C ASP A 179 -6.74 -11.67 -0.60
N LEU A 180 -6.23 -11.17 0.54
CA LEU A 180 -6.37 -11.86 1.84
C LEU A 180 -7.84 -12.11 2.23
N ARG A 181 -8.74 -11.16 1.96
CA ARG A 181 -10.19 -11.37 2.22
C ARG A 181 -10.75 -12.52 1.40
N LEU A 182 -10.31 -12.69 0.15
CA LEU A 182 -10.73 -13.79 -0.71
C LEU A 182 -10.20 -15.13 -0.18
N LEU A 183 -8.93 -15.17 0.25
CA LEU A 183 -8.33 -16.32 0.93
C LEU A 183 -9.12 -16.72 2.19
N LEU A 184 -9.41 -15.75 3.06
CA LEU A 184 -10.21 -15.99 4.27
C LEU A 184 -11.65 -16.41 3.96
N LYS A 185 -12.21 -16.01 2.82
CA LYS A 185 -13.54 -16.48 2.39
C LYS A 185 -13.50 -17.94 1.95
N ARG A 186 -12.41 -18.38 1.32
CA ARG A 186 -12.19 -19.77 0.88
C ARG A 186 -11.91 -20.71 2.05
N LYS A 187 -11.34 -20.20 3.15
CA LYS A 187 -10.95 -20.98 4.35
C LYS A 187 -9.97 -22.12 4.06
N LYS A 188 -9.25 -22.04 2.94
CA LYS A 188 -8.21 -22.98 2.52
C LYS A 188 -7.00 -22.16 2.10
N SER A 189 -5.84 -22.50 2.66
CA SER A 189 -4.55 -21.87 2.38
C SER A 189 -3.47 -22.75 3.00
N VAL A 190 -2.32 -22.83 2.33
CA VAL A 190 -1.12 -23.51 2.86
C VAL A 190 -0.55 -22.81 4.09
N LEU A 191 -0.92 -21.55 4.32
CA LEU A 191 -0.52 -20.78 5.49
C LEU A 191 -1.26 -21.22 6.77
N PHE A 192 -2.40 -21.88 6.62
CA PHE A 192 -3.09 -22.53 7.74
C PHE A 192 -2.39 -23.87 7.94
N GLU A 193 -2.04 -24.20 9.18
CA GLU A 193 -1.33 -25.44 9.57
C GLU A 193 0.20 -25.41 9.40
N MET A 194 0.80 -24.26 9.04
CA MET A 194 2.26 -24.12 9.15
C MET A 194 2.69 -24.16 10.63
N ASN A 195 3.68 -25.00 10.92
CA ASN A 195 4.21 -25.15 12.26
C ASN A 195 4.99 -23.90 12.68
N THR A 196 4.75 -23.45 13.90
CA THR A 196 5.48 -22.36 14.56
C THR A 196 5.89 -22.79 15.96
N SER A 197 6.78 -22.04 16.60
CA SER A 197 7.17 -22.22 18.00
C SER A 197 5.99 -22.14 19.00
N HIS A 198 4.85 -21.57 18.59
CA HIS A 198 3.64 -21.39 19.41
C HIS A 198 2.45 -22.23 18.93
N GLY A 199 2.73 -23.33 18.22
CA GLY A 199 1.73 -24.22 17.61
C GLY A 199 1.41 -23.84 16.16
N PRO A 200 0.63 -24.67 15.44
CA PRO A 200 0.33 -24.42 14.04
C PRO A 200 -0.51 -23.15 13.86
N THR A 201 -0.26 -22.39 12.79
CA THR A 201 -1.14 -21.28 12.39
C THR A 201 -2.52 -21.79 12.00
N SER A 202 -3.52 -20.93 12.12
CA SER A 202 -4.90 -21.26 11.79
C SER A 202 -5.61 -20.17 11.01
N TYR A 203 -6.76 -20.53 10.44
CA TYR A 203 -7.71 -19.58 9.85
C TYR A 203 -8.07 -18.44 10.82
N LEU A 204 -8.27 -18.76 12.10
CA LEU A 204 -8.58 -17.77 13.12
C LEU A 204 -7.44 -16.78 13.28
N ASP A 205 -6.20 -17.26 13.29
CA ASP A 205 -5.04 -16.39 13.49
C ASP A 205 -4.93 -15.33 12.39
N PHE A 206 -5.02 -15.73 11.13
CA PHE A 206 -5.02 -14.79 10.01
C PHE A 206 -6.28 -13.90 9.97
N SER A 207 -7.44 -14.42 10.38
CA SER A 207 -8.66 -13.62 10.48
C SER A 207 -8.53 -12.49 11.50
N LEU A 208 -7.95 -12.79 12.67
CA LEU A 208 -7.69 -11.81 13.72
C LEU A 208 -6.56 -10.86 13.31
N ALA A 209 -5.42 -11.38 12.86
CA ALA A 209 -4.26 -10.58 12.43
C ALA A 209 -4.60 -9.60 11.29
N PHE A 210 -5.52 -9.97 10.40
CA PHE A 210 -5.98 -9.08 9.34
C PHE A 210 -6.54 -7.76 9.87
N ILE A 211 -7.36 -7.81 10.93
CA ILE A 211 -8.04 -6.62 11.46
C ILE A 211 -7.31 -6.04 12.67
N LEU A 212 -6.89 -6.89 13.60
CA LEU A 212 -6.26 -6.50 14.85
C LEU A 212 -4.77 -6.16 14.68
N GLY A 213 -4.08 -6.76 13.71
CA GLY A 213 -2.62 -6.72 13.63
C GLY A 213 -2.01 -7.22 14.94
N SER A 214 -1.17 -6.40 15.57
CA SER A 214 -0.61 -6.65 16.90
C SER A 214 -1.59 -6.38 18.06
N GLY A 215 -2.75 -5.81 17.79
CA GLY A 215 -3.69 -5.33 18.81
C GLY A 215 -3.31 -3.97 19.43
N LYS A 216 -2.28 -3.28 18.93
CA LYS A 216 -1.92 -1.94 19.44
C LYS A 216 -2.69 -0.78 18.79
N GLY A 217 -3.36 -1.04 17.67
CA GLY A 217 -4.12 -0.03 16.93
C GLY A 217 -5.57 0.12 17.36
N TYR A 218 -6.20 1.21 16.92
CA TYR A 218 -7.64 1.42 17.04
C TYR A 218 -8.43 0.44 16.16
N ILE A 219 -9.53 -0.10 16.70
CA ILE A 219 -10.49 -0.95 16.00
C ILE A 219 -11.89 -0.33 16.17
N PRO A 220 -12.57 0.06 15.09
CA PRO A 220 -13.82 0.78 15.22
C PRO A 220 -14.96 -0.16 15.69
N PRO A 221 -15.74 0.19 16.72
CA PRO A 221 -16.83 -0.64 17.27
C PRO A 221 -18.10 -0.54 16.40
N ARG A 222 -17.97 -0.71 15.08
CA ARG A 222 -19.09 -0.59 14.11
C ARG A 222 -19.04 -1.64 13.01
N GLY A 223 -20.22 -1.91 12.45
CA GLY A 223 -20.38 -2.71 11.24
C GLY A 223 -19.66 -4.06 11.31
N ARG A 224 -18.79 -4.33 10.33
CA ARG A 224 -18.02 -5.58 10.23
C ARG A 224 -16.83 -5.67 11.18
N TYR A 225 -16.41 -4.56 11.77
CA TYR A 225 -15.26 -4.50 12.67
C TYR A 225 -15.67 -4.78 14.11
N LEU A 226 -16.97 -4.66 14.42
CA LEU A 226 -17.48 -4.83 15.78
C LEU A 226 -17.14 -6.19 16.43
N PRO A 227 -17.26 -7.36 15.76
CA PRO A 227 -16.80 -8.62 16.35
C PRO A 227 -15.31 -8.62 16.68
N PHE A 228 -14.49 -7.96 15.87
CA PHE A 228 -13.05 -7.84 16.13
C PHE A 228 -12.76 -6.88 17.27
N ALA A 229 -13.51 -5.78 17.40
CA ALA A 229 -13.43 -4.89 18.56
C ALA A 229 -13.76 -5.63 19.87
N ALA A 230 -14.76 -6.51 19.84
CA ALA A 230 -15.08 -7.38 20.98
C ALA A 230 -13.95 -8.38 21.30
N VAL A 231 -13.39 -9.06 20.29
CA VAL A 231 -12.24 -9.96 20.52
C VAL A 231 -11.03 -9.18 21.06
N HIS A 232 -10.77 -7.99 20.54
CA HIS A 232 -9.72 -7.10 21.04
C HIS A 232 -9.90 -6.74 22.50
N ARG A 233 -11.14 -6.44 22.92
CA ARG A 233 -11.48 -6.18 24.32
C ARG A 233 -11.28 -7.42 25.19
N LEU A 234 -11.76 -8.58 24.74
CA LEU A 234 -11.64 -9.86 25.43
C LEU A 234 -10.17 -10.31 25.58
N LEU A 235 -9.31 -10.06 24.58
CA LEU A 235 -7.88 -10.36 24.67
C LEU A 235 -7.19 -9.59 25.82
N LYS A 236 -7.70 -8.41 26.19
CA LYS A 236 -7.15 -7.58 27.27
C LYS A 236 -7.60 -8.02 28.67
N VAL A 237 -8.86 -8.42 28.85
CA VAL A 237 -9.38 -8.88 30.18
C VAL A 237 -9.39 -10.38 30.37
N GLY A 238 -9.35 -11.17 29.30
CA GLY A 238 -9.50 -12.62 29.33
C GLY A 238 -10.96 -13.07 29.40
N GLU A 239 -11.74 -12.47 30.30
CA GLU A 239 -13.13 -12.84 30.57
C GLU A 239 -13.95 -11.59 30.91
N CYS A 240 -15.17 -11.51 30.39
CA CYS A 240 -16.16 -10.52 30.82
C CYS A 240 -17.59 -10.99 30.52
N SER A 241 -18.56 -10.40 31.21
CA SER A 241 -19.97 -10.62 30.90
C SER A 241 -20.40 -9.87 29.64
N PHE A 242 -21.50 -10.31 29.02
CA PHE A 242 -22.06 -9.67 27.85
C PHE A 242 -22.44 -8.20 28.11
N LYS A 243 -23.01 -7.88 29.27
CA LYS A 243 -23.39 -6.52 29.67
C LYS A 243 -22.18 -5.60 29.78
N GLU A 244 -21.10 -6.06 30.43
CA GLU A 244 -19.83 -5.31 30.50
C GLU A 244 -19.24 -5.07 29.11
N LEU A 245 -19.29 -6.08 28.23
CA LEU A 245 -18.74 -5.97 26.89
C LEU A 245 -19.46 -4.92 26.03
N ILE A 246 -20.80 -4.87 26.09
CA ILE A 246 -21.56 -3.88 25.30
C ILE A 246 -21.42 -2.46 25.85
N GLU A 247 -21.27 -2.32 27.17
CA GLU A 247 -21.01 -1.04 27.84
C GLU A 247 -19.65 -0.49 27.43
N ASP A 248 -18.60 -1.31 27.52
CA ASP A 248 -17.23 -0.94 27.13
C ASP A 248 -17.11 -0.56 25.65
N LEU A 249 -17.90 -1.21 24.78
CA LEU A 249 -17.93 -0.91 23.34
C LEU A 249 -18.85 0.27 22.99
N GLY A 250 -19.64 0.78 23.95
CA GLY A 250 -20.58 1.88 23.75
C GLY A 250 -21.72 1.54 22.77
N ILE A 251 -22.21 0.30 22.79
CA ILE A 251 -23.25 -0.19 21.86
C ILE A 251 -24.54 -0.60 22.57
N SER A 252 -25.65 -0.55 21.84
CA SER A 252 -26.93 -1.02 22.37
C SER A 252 -27.00 -2.55 22.43
N GLU A 253 -27.84 -3.08 23.33
CA GLU A 253 -28.02 -4.53 23.51
C GLU A 253 -28.42 -5.23 22.20
N ARG A 254 -29.33 -4.63 21.41
CA ARG A 254 -29.72 -5.16 20.10
C ARG A 254 -28.54 -5.37 19.16
N VAL A 255 -27.60 -4.41 19.14
CA VAL A 255 -26.38 -4.49 18.34
C VAL A 255 -25.43 -5.52 18.93
N GLY A 256 -25.31 -5.56 20.27
CA GLY A 256 -24.55 -6.56 21.01
C GLY A 256 -24.99 -8.00 20.70
N ARG A 257 -26.29 -8.28 20.65
CA ARG A 257 -26.81 -9.62 20.29
C ARG A 257 -26.44 -10.02 18.87
N SER A 258 -26.46 -9.07 17.92
CA SER A 258 -25.99 -9.32 16.56
C SER A 258 -24.47 -9.57 16.51
N MET A 259 -23.70 -8.88 17.33
CA MET A 259 -22.26 -9.09 17.46
C MET A 259 -21.97 -10.48 18.04
N LEU A 260 -22.68 -10.89 19.09
CA LEU A 260 -22.54 -12.21 19.71
C LEU A 260 -22.78 -13.35 18.70
N LYS A 261 -23.80 -13.22 17.85
CA LYS A 261 -24.06 -14.16 16.75
C LYS A 261 -22.87 -14.27 15.77
N ASN A 262 -22.21 -13.15 15.47
CA ASN A 262 -21.02 -13.14 14.62
C ASN A 262 -19.79 -13.75 15.30
N LEU A 263 -19.61 -13.52 16.61
CA LEU A 263 -18.55 -14.16 17.39
C LEU A 263 -18.73 -15.68 17.45
N LEU A 264 -19.95 -16.16 17.71
CA LEU A 264 -20.25 -17.59 17.67
C LEU A 264 -20.05 -18.20 16.27
N LYS A 265 -20.37 -17.45 15.22
CA LYS A 265 -20.05 -17.87 13.86
C LYS A 265 -18.54 -17.97 13.66
N MET A 266 -17.76 -16.99 14.09
CA MET A 266 -16.30 -17.01 14.03
C MET A 266 -15.70 -18.18 14.82
N HIS A 267 -16.23 -18.46 16.01
CA HIS A 267 -15.86 -19.60 16.83
C HIS A 267 -16.08 -20.93 16.10
N ARG A 268 -17.29 -21.15 15.54
CA ARG A 268 -17.61 -22.34 14.73
C ARG A 268 -16.75 -22.46 13.48
N ASP A 269 -16.61 -21.36 12.74
CA ASP A 269 -15.81 -21.29 11.51
C ASP A 269 -14.33 -21.59 11.76
N SER A 270 -13.89 -21.46 13.02
CA SER A 270 -12.52 -21.71 13.47
C SER A 270 -12.35 -23.05 14.20
N GLY A 271 -13.33 -23.96 14.11
CA GLY A 271 -13.28 -25.26 14.77
C GLY A 271 -13.31 -25.18 16.30
N GLY A 272 -14.00 -24.17 16.86
CA GLY A 272 -14.18 -24.03 18.30
C GLY A 272 -13.04 -23.34 19.04
N ARG A 273 -12.10 -22.69 18.34
CA ARG A 273 -10.84 -22.18 18.95
C ARG A 273 -10.92 -20.77 19.54
N LEU A 274 -12.06 -20.08 19.45
CA LEU A 274 -12.16 -18.69 19.92
C LEU A 274 -12.44 -18.57 21.43
N PHE A 275 -13.30 -19.44 21.96
CA PHE A 275 -13.77 -19.37 23.34
C PHE A 275 -13.28 -20.60 24.09
N ALA A 276 -12.92 -20.42 25.35
CA ALA A 276 -12.42 -21.52 26.19
C ALA A 276 -13.56 -22.46 26.64
N GLU A 277 -14.76 -21.93 26.77
CA GLU A 277 -15.94 -22.61 27.32
C GLU A 277 -17.16 -22.27 26.46
N ASP A 278 -18.05 -23.26 26.28
CA ASP A 278 -19.34 -23.04 25.66
C ASP A 278 -20.26 -22.24 26.59
N PHE A 279 -21.06 -21.37 26.00
CA PHE A 279 -22.06 -20.59 26.73
C PHE A 279 -23.36 -20.51 25.93
N ASN A 280 -24.48 -20.33 26.62
CA ASN A 280 -25.77 -20.18 25.96
C ASN A 280 -25.98 -18.72 25.50
N PRO A 281 -26.07 -18.44 24.19
CA PRO A 281 -26.25 -17.07 23.69
C PRO A 281 -27.61 -16.44 24.04
N GLU A 282 -28.60 -17.26 24.40
CA GLU A 282 -29.94 -16.81 24.79
C GLU A 282 -30.00 -16.37 26.25
N ASP A 283 -28.96 -16.62 27.05
CA ASP A 283 -28.88 -16.10 28.41
C ASP A 283 -28.88 -14.56 28.39
N GLU A 284 -29.48 -13.95 29.41
CA GLU A 284 -29.56 -12.48 29.46
C GLU A 284 -28.16 -11.86 29.55
N ASN A 285 -27.23 -12.50 30.25
CA ASN A 285 -25.88 -12.00 30.48
C ASN A 285 -24.83 -13.12 30.48
N PRO A 286 -24.56 -13.78 29.33
CA PRO A 286 -23.60 -14.86 29.26
C PRO A 286 -22.18 -14.34 29.56
N THR A 287 -21.39 -15.19 30.20
CA THR A 287 -19.96 -14.94 30.45
C THR A 287 -19.15 -15.38 29.23
N LEU A 288 -18.31 -14.49 28.72
CA LEU A 288 -17.50 -14.70 27.52
C LEU A 288 -16.04 -14.84 27.93
N LYS A 289 -15.48 -16.03 27.76
CA LYS A 289 -14.09 -16.35 28.11
C LYS A 289 -13.29 -16.73 26.88
N ILE A 290 -12.24 -15.97 26.57
CA ILE A 290 -11.40 -16.22 25.40
C ILE A 290 -10.47 -17.40 25.66
N ASP A 291 -10.25 -18.24 24.64
CA ASP A 291 -9.25 -19.30 24.73
C ASP A 291 -7.84 -18.68 24.85
N GLY A 292 -7.04 -19.16 25.81
CA GLY A 292 -5.70 -18.66 26.08
C GLY A 292 -4.75 -18.76 24.88
N GLN A 293 -4.95 -19.76 24.00
CA GLN A 293 -4.16 -19.95 22.78
C GLN A 293 -4.41 -18.85 21.74
N VAL A 294 -5.55 -18.14 21.82
CA VAL A 294 -5.85 -17.02 20.92
C VAL A 294 -4.87 -15.88 21.13
N LYS A 295 -4.32 -15.68 22.33
CA LYS A 295 -3.33 -14.61 22.61
C LYS A 295 -2.07 -14.72 21.74
N ASN A 296 -1.74 -15.93 21.29
CA ASN A 296 -0.56 -16.21 20.48
C ASN A 296 -0.79 -16.00 18.97
N TYR A 297 -1.99 -15.59 18.54
CA TYR A 297 -2.34 -15.45 17.11
C TYR A 297 -1.32 -14.61 16.33
N TRP A 298 -0.89 -13.48 16.91
CA TRP A 298 -0.02 -12.54 16.25
C TRP A 298 1.40 -13.07 16.09
N VAL A 299 1.92 -13.74 17.12
CA VAL A 299 3.28 -14.32 17.09
C VAL A 299 3.34 -15.47 16.08
N ARG A 300 2.34 -16.35 16.06
CA ARG A 300 2.24 -17.41 15.05
C ARG A 300 2.25 -16.86 13.62
N VAL A 301 1.41 -15.85 13.36
CA VAL A 301 1.30 -15.26 12.01
C VAL A 301 2.57 -14.54 11.59
N LYS A 302 3.26 -13.86 12.51
CA LYS A 302 4.59 -13.26 12.27
C LYS A 302 5.61 -14.32 11.86
N GLU A 303 5.73 -15.39 12.65
CA GLU A 303 6.69 -16.47 12.39
C GLU A 303 6.41 -17.12 11.04
N THR A 304 5.17 -17.50 10.76
CA THR A 304 4.77 -18.05 9.45
C THR A 304 5.07 -17.10 8.30
N SER A 305 4.76 -15.82 8.44
CA SER A 305 5.03 -14.82 7.39
C SER A 305 6.54 -14.69 7.11
N LEU A 306 7.37 -14.66 8.15
CA LEU A 306 8.83 -14.58 8.02
C LEU A 306 9.44 -15.87 7.46
N LEU A 307 8.89 -17.05 7.78
CA LEU A 307 9.31 -18.32 7.18
C LEU A 307 9.11 -18.31 5.66
N ILE A 308 7.95 -17.83 5.19
CA ILE A 308 7.66 -17.70 3.76
C ILE A 308 8.60 -16.69 3.08
N VAL A 309 8.82 -15.52 3.70
CA VAL A 309 9.74 -14.50 3.16
C VAL A 309 11.17 -15.05 3.05
N ASN A 310 11.65 -15.73 4.09
CA ASN A 310 12.99 -16.33 4.09
C ASN A 310 13.11 -17.47 3.05
N ARG A 311 12.04 -18.24 2.82
CA ARG A 311 12.01 -19.21 1.71
C ARG A 311 12.19 -18.51 0.37
N ILE A 312 11.41 -17.45 0.12
CA ILE A 312 11.37 -16.78 -1.19
C ILE A 312 12.70 -16.08 -1.54
N PHE A 313 13.33 -15.42 -0.57
CA PHE A 313 14.52 -14.59 -0.82
C PHE A 313 15.83 -15.15 -0.27
N GLY A 314 15.78 -16.20 0.57
CA GLY A 314 16.94 -16.72 1.28
C GLY A 314 17.22 -18.22 1.07
N SER A 315 16.35 -18.94 0.35
CA SER A 315 16.53 -20.38 0.07
C SER A 315 16.98 -20.64 -1.38
N TYR A 316 17.58 -21.81 -1.60
CA TYR A 316 17.86 -22.37 -2.93
C TYR A 316 16.70 -23.21 -3.48
N GLU A 317 15.68 -23.49 -2.67
CA GLU A 317 14.49 -24.23 -3.08
C GLU A 317 13.59 -23.37 -3.98
N HIS A 318 12.65 -24.02 -4.68
CA HIS A 318 11.68 -23.31 -5.50
C HIS A 318 10.85 -22.30 -4.64
N PRO A 319 10.84 -20.99 -4.97
CA PRO A 319 10.26 -19.97 -4.11
C PRO A 319 8.77 -20.16 -3.81
N LEU A 320 8.00 -20.71 -4.77
CA LEU A 320 6.54 -20.86 -4.65
C LEU A 320 6.08 -22.30 -4.39
N MET A 321 6.94 -23.31 -4.51
CA MET A 321 6.51 -24.72 -4.42
C MET A 321 6.98 -25.25 -3.07
N LEU A 322 6.06 -25.65 -2.19
CA LEU A 322 6.35 -26.15 -0.85
C LEU A 322 6.59 -27.67 -0.84
N SER A 323 5.85 -28.38 -1.69
CA SER A 323 5.98 -29.81 -1.97
C SER A 323 5.44 -30.07 -3.37
N ASP A 324 5.59 -31.30 -3.89
CA ASP A 324 5.23 -31.66 -5.28
C ASP A 324 3.82 -31.19 -5.73
N ASP A 325 2.83 -31.20 -4.82
CA ASP A 325 1.45 -30.76 -5.11
C ASP A 325 1.00 -29.50 -4.34
N SER A 326 1.92 -28.77 -3.70
CA SER A 326 1.58 -27.64 -2.83
C SER A 326 2.27 -26.35 -3.26
N TRP A 327 1.47 -25.38 -3.69
CA TRP A 327 1.93 -24.10 -4.19
C TRP A 327 1.49 -22.95 -3.29
N LEU A 328 2.36 -21.97 -3.13
CA LEU A 328 2.01 -20.64 -2.64
C LEU A 328 1.29 -19.90 -3.75
N THR A 329 0.06 -19.51 -3.45
CA THR A 329 -0.79 -18.77 -4.38
C THR A 329 -0.54 -17.28 -4.28
N VAL A 330 -0.98 -16.50 -5.27
CA VAL A 330 -0.98 -15.03 -5.19
C VAL A 330 -1.73 -14.54 -3.95
N PHE A 331 -2.78 -15.25 -3.52
CA PHE A 331 -3.49 -14.88 -2.30
C PHE A 331 -2.67 -15.15 -1.03
N ASP A 332 -1.88 -16.23 -0.99
CA ASP A 332 -0.95 -16.49 0.12
C ASP A 332 0.16 -15.43 0.17
N LEU A 333 0.75 -15.09 -0.97
CA LEU A 333 1.77 -14.03 -1.07
C LEU A 333 1.21 -12.68 -0.58
N ASN A 334 -0.01 -12.34 -0.98
CA ASN A 334 -0.65 -11.10 -0.56
C ASN A 334 -1.13 -11.13 0.89
N ALA A 335 -1.46 -12.30 1.45
CA ALA A 335 -1.69 -12.47 2.88
C ALA A 335 -0.43 -12.13 3.68
N VAL A 336 0.73 -12.65 3.26
CA VAL A 336 2.03 -12.31 3.86
C VAL A 336 2.34 -10.81 3.73
N ASN A 337 2.09 -10.20 2.56
CA ASN A 337 2.26 -8.75 2.38
C ASN A 337 1.41 -7.92 3.36
N VAL A 338 0.16 -8.31 3.62
CA VAL A 338 -0.66 -7.66 4.66
C VAL A 338 0.00 -7.78 6.03
N MET A 339 0.54 -8.95 6.37
CA MET A 339 1.20 -9.17 7.66
C MET A 339 2.46 -8.33 7.81
N LEU A 340 3.28 -8.21 6.76
CA LEU A 340 4.45 -7.33 6.76
C LEU A 340 4.07 -5.86 6.98
N ILE A 341 2.99 -5.38 6.36
CA ILE A 341 2.47 -4.02 6.62
C ILE A 341 2.05 -3.87 8.10
N GLN A 342 1.39 -4.89 8.68
CA GLN A 342 1.00 -4.86 10.10
C GLN A 342 2.21 -4.91 11.05
N MET A 343 3.28 -5.63 10.69
CA MET A 343 4.53 -5.66 11.44
C MET A 343 5.25 -4.30 11.41
N LEU A 344 5.30 -3.65 10.25
CA LEU A 344 5.81 -2.28 10.13
C LEU A 344 4.98 -1.30 10.95
N ARG A 345 3.64 -1.42 10.91
CA ARG A 345 2.73 -0.60 11.73
C ARG A 345 3.02 -0.74 13.21
N GLU A 346 3.23 -1.96 13.69
CA GLU A 346 3.58 -2.22 15.08
C GLU A 346 4.87 -1.52 15.49
N LYS A 347 5.93 -1.62 14.67
CA LYS A 347 7.21 -0.94 14.93
C LYS A 347 7.10 0.57 14.97
N VAL A 348 6.26 1.16 14.13
CA VAL A 348 6.00 2.60 14.13
C VAL A 348 5.23 3.02 15.38
N ILE A 349 4.20 2.26 15.79
CA ILE A 349 3.44 2.53 17.02
C ILE A 349 4.34 2.44 18.26
N ASP A 350 5.34 1.56 18.26
CA ASP A 350 6.30 1.40 19.36
C ASP A 350 7.30 2.57 19.48
N GLY A 351 7.22 3.58 18.60
CA GLY A 351 7.64 4.95 18.91
C GLY A 351 9.07 5.36 18.54
N LYS A 352 9.77 4.60 17.69
CA LYS A 352 11.17 4.87 17.31
C LYS A 352 11.44 5.02 15.81
N LEU A 353 10.40 4.96 14.98
CA LEU A 353 10.55 4.85 13.53
C LEU A 353 9.44 5.60 12.82
N LEU A 354 9.79 6.26 11.72
CA LEU A 354 8.84 6.83 10.78
C LEU A 354 8.95 6.12 9.44
N VAL A 355 7.83 5.58 8.95
CA VAL A 355 7.74 5.00 7.60
C VAL A 355 6.81 5.88 6.77
N VAL A 356 7.32 6.39 5.66
CA VAL A 356 6.60 7.27 4.73
C VAL A 356 6.58 6.64 3.35
N GLY A 357 5.39 6.38 2.83
CA GLY A 357 5.18 6.01 1.44
C GLY A 357 5.05 7.26 0.58
N ILE A 358 5.72 7.31 -0.57
CA ILE A 358 5.67 8.44 -1.50
C ILE A 358 5.15 7.95 -2.85
N ALA A 359 4.22 8.67 -3.45
CA ALA A 359 3.72 8.39 -4.79
C ALA A 359 4.05 9.53 -5.76
N LYS A 360 4.81 9.22 -6.81
CA LYS A 360 5.07 10.09 -7.97
C LYS A 360 3.80 10.30 -8.77
N ASP A 361 3.29 9.21 -9.33
CA ASP A 361 2.09 9.18 -10.14
C ASP A 361 0.91 8.65 -9.34
N THR A 362 -0.18 9.41 -9.32
CA THR A 362 -1.42 9.00 -8.69
C THR A 362 -2.61 9.49 -9.49
N SER A 363 -3.56 8.58 -9.72
CA SER A 363 -4.86 8.90 -10.30
C SER A 363 -5.92 9.15 -9.23
N ALA A 364 -5.51 9.32 -7.97
CA ALA A 364 -6.37 9.58 -6.84
C ALA A 364 -7.28 10.80 -7.08
N SER A 365 -8.45 10.72 -6.47
CA SER A 365 -9.51 11.74 -6.55
C SER A 365 -10.15 12.01 -5.19
N ASP A 366 -9.65 11.38 -4.12
CA ASP A 366 -10.26 11.44 -2.79
C ASP A 366 -10.21 12.84 -2.18
N TYR A 367 -9.19 13.64 -2.51
CA TYR A 367 -9.09 15.01 -2.04
C TYR A 367 -10.24 15.86 -2.59
N VAL A 368 -10.38 15.90 -3.92
CA VAL A 368 -11.45 16.66 -4.57
C VAL A 368 -12.84 16.10 -4.27
N ARG A 369 -12.97 14.77 -4.21
CA ARG A 369 -14.27 14.08 -4.13
C ARG A 369 -14.83 13.97 -2.72
N ALA A 370 -13.99 14.04 -1.68
CA ALA A 370 -14.41 13.83 -0.30
C ALA A 370 -13.81 14.84 0.69
N VAL A 371 -12.51 15.15 0.59
CA VAL A 371 -11.85 16.09 1.52
C VAL A 371 -12.37 17.51 1.35
N ILE A 372 -12.39 18.05 0.13
CA ILE A 372 -12.91 19.41 -0.14
C ILE A 372 -14.40 19.52 0.24
N PRO A 373 -15.29 18.59 -0.15
CA PRO A 373 -16.69 18.62 0.31
C PRO A 373 -16.84 18.58 1.82
N TYR A 374 -16.05 17.76 2.52
CA TYR A 374 -16.10 17.72 3.98
C TYR A 374 -15.54 19.00 4.61
N ALA A 375 -14.46 19.56 4.07
CA ALA A 375 -13.92 20.86 4.51
C ALA A 375 -14.93 22.01 4.37
N ARG A 376 -15.80 21.99 3.35
CA ARG A 376 -16.93 22.94 3.22
C ARG A 376 -17.98 22.74 4.31
N HIS A 377 -18.28 21.49 4.64
CA HIS A 377 -19.23 21.15 5.68
C HIS A 377 -18.71 21.52 7.08
N ASP A 378 -17.44 21.22 7.33
CA ASP A 378 -16.70 21.50 8.57
C ASP A 378 -16.39 22.99 8.76
N GLY A 379 -16.55 23.80 7.72
CA GLY A 379 -16.38 25.25 7.76
C GLY A 379 -14.95 25.74 7.53
N LEU A 380 -14.01 24.86 7.18
CA LEU A 380 -12.63 25.22 6.85
C LEU A 380 -12.51 26.08 5.57
N ILE A 381 -13.46 25.90 4.65
CA ILE A 381 -13.56 26.71 3.43
C ILE A 381 -14.99 27.25 3.27
N PRO A 382 -15.18 28.39 2.58
CA PRO A 382 -16.50 28.98 2.38
C PRO A 382 -17.52 28.03 1.75
N LYS A 383 -18.79 28.09 2.19
CA LYS A 383 -19.85 27.21 1.67
C LYS A 383 -20.15 27.44 0.19
N ASP A 384 -19.94 28.65 -0.31
CA ASP A 384 -20.11 29.05 -1.71
C ASP A 384 -18.88 28.73 -2.58
N GLU A 385 -17.78 28.26 -1.99
CA GLU A 385 -16.60 27.79 -2.72
C GLU A 385 -16.98 26.62 -3.63
N LYS A 386 -16.88 26.84 -4.94
CA LYS A 386 -17.29 25.84 -5.93
C LYS A 386 -16.29 24.67 -5.96
N PRO A 387 -16.76 23.42 -6.03
CA PRO A 387 -15.87 22.26 -6.17
C PRO A 387 -15.07 22.38 -7.47
N PRO A 388 -13.80 21.96 -7.47
CA PRO A 388 -12.94 22.13 -8.64
C PRO A 388 -13.41 21.24 -9.79
N ASN A 389 -13.36 21.78 -11.02
CA ASN A 389 -13.73 21.06 -12.23
C ASN A 389 -12.56 20.21 -12.78
N LEU A 390 -11.78 19.61 -11.87
CA LEU A 390 -10.68 18.70 -12.14
C LEU A 390 -10.85 17.46 -11.26
N ARG A 391 -10.74 16.27 -11.84
CA ARG A 391 -11.03 15.01 -11.14
C ARG A 391 -9.82 14.37 -10.47
N HIS A 392 -8.61 14.76 -10.86
CA HIS A 392 -7.37 14.15 -10.36
C HIS A 392 -6.69 15.10 -9.38
N ASP A 393 -6.46 14.63 -8.15
CA ASP A 393 -5.97 15.45 -7.04
C ASP A 393 -4.61 16.08 -7.36
N ARG A 394 -3.65 15.28 -7.87
CA ARG A 394 -2.31 15.78 -8.25
C ARG A 394 -2.39 16.89 -9.30
N ALA A 395 -3.17 16.68 -10.37
CA ALA A 395 -3.31 17.66 -11.44
C ALA A 395 -3.98 18.94 -10.92
N PHE A 396 -5.03 18.78 -10.12
CA PHE A 396 -5.73 19.88 -9.46
C PHE A 396 -4.80 20.72 -8.58
N LEU A 397 -4.06 20.09 -7.66
CA LEU A 397 -3.16 20.79 -6.73
C LEU A 397 -1.96 21.41 -7.45
N THR A 398 -1.42 20.74 -8.46
CA THR A 398 -0.31 21.29 -9.27
C THR A 398 -0.78 22.58 -9.96
N ILE A 399 -1.93 22.55 -10.67
CA ILE A 399 -2.47 23.72 -11.34
C ILE A 399 -2.84 24.81 -10.33
N LEU A 400 -3.51 24.46 -9.23
CA LEU A 400 -3.93 25.39 -8.19
C LEU A 400 -2.73 26.17 -7.62
N SER A 401 -1.64 25.47 -7.30
CA SER A 401 -0.42 26.10 -6.77
C SER A 401 0.30 26.99 -7.79
N SER A 402 0.32 26.59 -9.08
CA SER A 402 0.95 27.37 -10.14
C SER A 402 0.18 28.65 -10.48
N VAL A 403 -1.15 28.59 -10.58
CA VAL A 403 -1.95 29.78 -10.96
C VAL A 403 -2.15 30.76 -9.81
N ASN A 404 -2.05 30.30 -8.57
CA ASN A 404 -2.14 31.12 -7.36
C ASN A 404 -0.78 31.22 -6.66
N SER A 405 0.30 31.45 -7.41
CA SER A 405 1.66 31.40 -6.87
C SER A 405 1.92 32.32 -5.68
N HIS A 406 1.15 33.41 -5.56
CA HIS A 406 1.18 34.36 -4.45
C HIS A 406 0.55 33.83 -3.14
N LEU A 407 -0.23 32.75 -3.19
CA LEU A 407 -0.88 32.12 -2.03
C LEU A 407 -0.14 30.86 -1.55
N PHE A 408 0.71 30.27 -2.40
CA PHE A 408 1.36 28.97 -2.17
C PHE A 408 2.88 29.15 -2.16
N ASP A 409 3.50 29.10 -0.98
CA ASP A 409 4.96 29.21 -0.84
C ASP A 409 5.55 27.80 -0.69
N ALA A 410 6.36 27.34 -1.64
CA ALA A 410 7.03 26.05 -1.48
C ALA A 410 8.14 26.13 -0.40
N PRO A 411 8.32 25.12 0.47
CA PRO A 411 7.59 23.86 0.51
C PRO A 411 6.26 23.96 1.28
N TRP A 412 5.22 23.31 0.75
CA TRP A 412 3.90 23.23 1.35
C TRP A 412 3.33 21.81 1.31
N ARG A 413 2.36 21.55 2.18
CA ARG A 413 1.51 20.34 2.15
C ARG A 413 0.03 20.71 2.28
N THR A 414 -0.86 19.83 1.85
CA THR A 414 -2.28 19.95 2.21
C THR A 414 -2.49 19.65 3.70
N ILE A 415 -3.68 19.94 4.22
CA ILE A 415 -4.15 19.26 5.43
C ILE A 415 -4.05 17.74 5.23
N SER A 416 -3.72 17.06 6.31
CA SER A 416 -3.60 15.62 6.37
C SER A 416 -4.95 15.04 6.78
N TYR A 417 -5.28 13.87 6.24
CA TYR A 417 -6.58 13.25 6.45
C TYR A 417 -6.48 11.72 6.42
N ASP A 418 -7.47 11.06 6.97
CA ASP A 418 -7.52 9.60 7.03
C ASP A 418 -7.62 8.96 5.64
N ALA A 419 -6.88 7.88 5.40
CA ALA A 419 -7.01 7.12 4.16
C ALA A 419 -8.41 6.55 3.94
N CYS A 420 -9.29 6.47 4.95
CA CYS A 420 -10.66 6.02 4.76
C CYS A 420 -11.47 6.91 3.80
N PHE A 421 -11.09 8.18 3.63
CA PHE A 421 -11.68 9.11 2.65
C PHE A 421 -11.58 8.61 1.21
N THR A 422 -10.63 7.71 0.91
CA THR A 422 -10.53 7.02 -0.39
C THR A 422 -11.78 6.23 -0.77
N THR A 423 -12.62 5.88 0.20
CA THR A 423 -13.90 5.19 0.00
C THR A 423 -15.12 6.07 0.18
N LEU A 424 -14.92 7.37 0.41
CA LEU A 424 -15.97 8.36 0.62
C LEU A 424 -16.16 9.24 -0.62
N VAL A 425 -17.37 9.79 -0.73
CA VAL A 425 -17.78 10.85 -1.65
C VAL A 425 -18.70 11.82 -0.90
N GLU A 426 -18.90 13.02 -1.46
CA GLU A 426 -19.89 13.99 -0.99
C GLU A 426 -21.29 13.35 -0.79
N GLY A 427 -21.86 13.66 0.37
CA GLY A 427 -23.19 13.26 0.82
C GLY A 427 -24.17 14.43 0.81
N GLY A 428 -24.97 14.56 1.87
CA GLY A 428 -25.92 15.66 2.08
C GLY A 428 -25.69 16.34 3.44
N ASP A 429 -26.51 17.33 3.80
CA ASP A 429 -26.23 18.21 4.94
C ASP A 429 -26.08 17.49 6.29
N GLU A 430 -26.99 16.55 6.61
CA GLU A 430 -26.92 15.77 7.86
C GLU A 430 -25.88 14.65 7.83
N THR A 431 -25.48 14.22 6.63
CA THR A 431 -24.53 13.11 6.40
C THR A 431 -23.57 13.56 5.32
N PRO A 432 -22.56 14.39 5.65
CA PRO A 432 -21.72 15.08 4.68
C PRO A 432 -20.95 14.15 3.76
N LEU A 433 -20.78 12.88 4.17
CA LEU A 433 -20.07 11.87 3.42
C LEU A 433 -20.90 10.60 3.25
N ARG A 434 -20.68 9.90 2.15
CA ARG A 434 -21.25 8.57 1.88
C ARG A 434 -20.24 7.66 1.22
N ALA A 435 -20.42 6.36 1.40
CA ALA A 435 -19.56 5.35 0.80
C ALA A 435 -19.70 5.33 -0.73
N ALA A 436 -18.60 5.50 -1.45
CA ALA A 436 -18.53 5.43 -2.92
C ALA A 436 -19.02 4.07 -3.45
N ARG A 437 -18.68 2.99 -2.74
CA ARG A 437 -18.98 1.59 -3.11
C ARG A 437 -19.68 0.85 -1.97
N GLN A 438 -20.66 1.50 -1.33
CA GLN A 438 -21.49 0.93 -0.25
C GLN A 438 -20.74 0.55 1.05
N ARG A 439 -19.41 0.69 1.09
CA ARG A 439 -18.55 0.35 2.23
C ARG A 439 -17.56 1.46 2.53
N ILE A 440 -17.37 1.71 3.81
CA ILE A 440 -16.33 2.59 4.35
C ILE A 440 -15.24 1.69 4.96
N VAL A 441 -13.99 1.87 4.51
CA VAL A 441 -12.86 1.12 5.08
C VAL A 441 -12.59 1.55 6.53
N MET A 442 -11.70 0.83 7.20
CA MET A 442 -11.35 1.11 8.59
C MET A 442 -10.61 2.45 8.68
N GLU A 443 -11.06 3.29 9.60
CA GLU A 443 -10.42 4.55 9.96
C GLU A 443 -9.23 4.32 10.91
N ARG A 444 -8.38 5.34 11.05
CA ARG A 444 -7.19 5.39 11.92
C ARG A 444 -6.16 4.29 11.65
N GLN A 445 -6.03 3.91 10.38
CA GLN A 445 -4.95 3.03 9.91
C GLN A 445 -3.79 3.82 9.28
N PHE A 446 -4.13 4.75 8.38
CA PHE A 446 -3.17 5.49 7.59
C PHE A 446 -3.60 6.95 7.48
N VAL A 447 -2.63 7.84 7.46
CA VAL A 447 -2.80 9.28 7.24
C VAL A 447 -2.15 9.64 5.91
N LYS A 448 -2.80 10.50 5.12
CA LYS A 448 -2.35 10.92 3.80
C LYS A 448 -2.33 12.44 3.70
N ALA A 449 -1.42 12.97 2.89
CA ALA A 449 -1.47 14.35 2.41
C ALA A 449 -0.74 14.49 1.07
N TYR A 450 -0.90 15.63 0.41
CA TYR A 450 -0.13 16.01 -0.76
C TYR A 450 0.89 17.09 -0.41
N PHE A 451 1.98 17.17 -1.17
CA PHE A 451 3.04 18.15 -0.93
C PHE A 451 3.75 18.56 -2.22
N GLN A 452 4.41 19.73 -2.17
CA GLN A 452 5.29 20.24 -3.21
C GLN A 452 6.49 20.93 -2.53
N LEU A 453 7.70 20.66 -3.02
CA LEU A 453 8.93 21.06 -2.31
C LEU A 453 9.65 22.26 -2.91
N ARG A 454 9.56 22.46 -4.24
CA ARG A 454 10.39 23.43 -4.95
C ARG A 454 9.57 24.33 -5.86
N GLU A 455 10.04 25.56 -6.00
CA GLU A 455 9.57 26.57 -6.95
C GLU A 455 10.77 27.27 -7.60
N PHE A 456 10.61 27.75 -8.83
CA PHE A 456 11.67 28.45 -9.53
C PHE A 456 11.67 29.92 -9.14
N LYS A 457 12.82 30.44 -8.70
CA LYS A 457 12.95 31.85 -8.29
C LYS A 457 12.73 32.84 -9.44
N SER A 458 13.02 32.43 -10.68
CA SER A 458 12.84 33.27 -11.88
C SER A 458 11.40 33.32 -12.37
N ASP A 459 10.60 32.30 -12.08
CA ASP A 459 9.18 32.22 -12.41
C ASP A 459 8.47 31.37 -11.36
N LEU A 460 7.79 32.03 -10.42
CA LEU A 460 7.09 31.39 -9.31
C LEU A 460 5.92 30.51 -9.78
N GLY A 461 5.49 30.62 -11.05
CA GLY A 461 4.49 29.72 -11.65
C GLY A 461 5.06 28.35 -12.02
N VAL A 462 6.38 28.25 -12.23
CA VAL A 462 7.09 27.01 -12.54
C VAL A 462 7.55 26.36 -11.25
N ARG A 463 7.12 25.11 -11.01
CA ARG A 463 7.26 24.42 -9.72
C ARG A 463 7.53 22.93 -9.90
N SER A 464 8.01 22.26 -8.85
CA SER A 464 8.11 20.79 -8.86
C SER A 464 6.72 20.15 -8.95
N PRO A 465 6.61 18.89 -9.41
CA PRO A 465 5.36 18.16 -9.33
C PRO A 465 4.80 18.13 -7.89
N THR A 466 3.47 18.05 -7.77
CA THR A 466 2.84 17.67 -6.50
C THR A 466 2.94 16.16 -6.32
N PHE A 467 3.39 15.74 -5.14
CA PHE A 467 3.50 14.35 -4.72
C PHE A 467 2.48 14.03 -3.64
N LEU A 468 2.17 12.75 -3.48
CA LEU A 468 1.40 12.25 -2.34
C LEU A 468 2.36 11.56 -1.37
N TYR A 469 2.17 11.79 -0.07
CA TYR A 469 2.73 10.92 0.95
C TYR A 469 1.63 10.27 1.77
N ASP A 470 1.93 9.09 2.30
CA ASP A 470 1.15 8.48 3.36
C ASP A 470 2.04 7.86 4.45
N ARG A 471 1.45 7.66 5.62
CA ARG A 471 2.12 7.14 6.80
C ARG A 471 1.14 6.33 7.63
N PHE A 472 1.65 5.53 8.56
CA PHE A 472 0.81 4.92 9.58
C PHE A 472 0.23 5.98 10.53
N TYR A 473 -0.98 5.71 11.02
CA TYR A 473 -1.56 6.45 12.15
C TYR A 473 -0.79 6.11 13.43
N ILE A 474 -0.35 7.12 14.18
CA ILE A 474 0.41 6.98 15.42
C ILE A 474 -0.42 7.56 16.58
N PRO A 475 -1.04 6.71 17.44
CA PRO A 475 -2.00 7.15 18.45
C PRO A 475 -1.49 8.27 19.37
N ASN A 476 -0.24 8.20 19.82
CA ASN A 476 0.36 9.18 20.73
C ASN A 476 0.40 10.63 20.18
N VAL A 477 0.40 10.81 18.86
CA VAL A 477 0.38 12.12 18.19
C VAL A 477 -0.99 12.40 17.58
N ASP A 478 -1.56 11.41 16.89
CA ASP A 478 -2.72 11.61 16.02
C ASP A 478 -4.07 11.50 16.75
N ASP A 479 -4.14 10.95 17.98
CA ASP A 479 -5.40 10.86 18.73
C ASP A 479 -6.01 12.24 19.04
N LYS A 480 -5.21 13.31 18.97
CA LYS A 480 -5.67 14.70 19.14
C LYS A 480 -6.41 15.25 17.91
N PHE A 481 -6.31 14.57 16.77
CA PHE A 481 -6.80 15.03 15.48
C PHE A 481 -7.82 14.04 14.91
N HIS A 482 -9.00 13.99 15.51
CA HIS A 482 -10.10 13.17 15.00
C HIS A 482 -11.40 13.95 14.92
N ALA A 483 -12.20 13.66 13.91
CA ALA A 483 -13.53 14.22 13.74
C ALA A 483 -14.58 13.12 13.89
N GLU A 484 -15.71 13.43 14.52
CA GLU A 484 -16.86 12.54 14.53
C GLU A 484 -17.78 12.87 13.36
N ILE A 485 -17.82 11.98 12.36
CA ILE A 485 -18.53 12.25 11.11
C ILE A 485 -19.71 11.28 10.97
N MET A 486 -20.90 11.84 10.72
CA MET A 486 -22.05 11.04 10.27
C MET A 486 -21.92 10.76 8.78
N ALA A 487 -21.88 9.48 8.41
CA ALA A 487 -21.74 9.05 7.03
C ALA A 487 -22.78 7.99 6.65
N VAL A 488 -23.02 7.81 5.36
CA VAL A 488 -23.88 6.72 4.85
C VAL A 488 -23.03 5.53 4.40
N GLU A 489 -23.19 4.39 5.05
CA GLU A 489 -22.65 3.10 4.60
C GLU A 489 -23.79 2.19 4.14
N GLY A 490 -23.80 1.87 2.84
CA GLY A 490 -24.89 1.13 2.24
C GLY A 490 -26.19 1.95 2.24
N ARG A 491 -27.14 1.52 3.07
CA ARG A 491 -28.41 2.24 3.33
C ARG A 491 -28.51 2.76 4.77
N LYS A 492 -27.43 2.67 5.56
CA LYS A 492 -27.45 2.99 6.99
C LYS A 492 -26.62 4.25 7.26
N LYS A 493 -27.15 5.13 8.09
CA LYS A 493 -26.35 6.19 8.72
C LYS A 493 -25.45 5.53 9.78
N ILE A 494 -24.16 5.83 9.72
CA ILE A 494 -23.15 5.35 10.66
C ILE A 494 -22.29 6.52 11.13
N LYS A 495 -21.84 6.45 12.38
CA LYS A 495 -20.84 7.36 12.92
C LYS A 495 -19.45 6.77 12.66
N ILE A 496 -18.56 7.54 12.06
CA ILE A 496 -17.14 7.20 11.88
C ILE A 496 -16.29 8.20 12.64
N SER A 497 -15.08 7.78 13.03
CA SER A 497 -14.14 8.68 13.73
C SER A 497 -12.76 8.74 13.08
N PRO A 498 -12.67 9.26 11.84
CA PRO A 498 -11.41 9.33 11.12
C PRO A 498 -10.44 10.37 11.66
N TYR A 499 -9.16 10.20 11.32
CA TYR A 499 -8.18 11.27 11.41
C TYR A 499 -8.58 12.45 10.51
N TRP A 500 -8.57 13.65 11.09
CA TRP A 500 -8.86 14.91 10.39
C TRP A 500 -8.04 16.02 11.03
N GLU A 501 -7.09 16.59 10.28
CA GLU A 501 -6.22 17.65 10.81
C GLU A 501 -6.97 18.96 11.06
N GLY A 502 -7.94 19.30 10.21
CA GLY A 502 -8.76 20.50 10.34
C GLY A 502 -7.95 21.81 10.29
N GLU A 503 -8.36 22.79 11.09
CA GLU A 503 -7.64 24.07 11.25
C GLU A 503 -6.29 23.90 11.95
N GLY A 504 -6.13 22.84 12.74
CA GLY A 504 -4.91 22.55 13.49
C GLY A 504 -3.69 22.30 12.60
N GLU A 505 -2.55 22.10 13.25
CA GLU A 505 -1.31 21.72 12.57
C GLU A 505 -0.70 20.52 13.30
N ASN A 506 -0.71 19.35 12.64
CA ASN A 506 -0.11 18.14 13.18
C ASN A 506 1.42 18.25 13.10
N PRO A 507 2.12 18.18 14.25
CA PRO A 507 3.58 18.32 14.30
C PRO A 507 4.32 17.26 13.50
N LEU A 508 3.80 16.04 13.43
CA LEU A 508 4.43 14.95 12.68
C LEU A 508 4.35 15.18 11.18
N ASP A 509 3.19 15.60 10.66
CA ASP A 509 3.01 15.87 9.23
C ASP A 509 3.86 17.08 8.78
N THR A 510 3.96 18.10 9.62
CA THR A 510 4.88 19.23 9.40
C THR A 510 6.35 18.80 9.46
N PHE A 511 6.71 17.92 10.40
CA PHE A 511 8.06 17.36 10.48
C PHE A 511 8.43 16.50 9.25
N ILE A 512 7.49 15.72 8.72
CA ILE A 512 7.67 14.99 7.45
C ILE A 512 7.97 15.95 6.31
N LEU A 513 7.21 17.04 6.18
CA LEU A 513 7.48 18.05 5.16
C LEU A 513 8.89 18.64 5.30
N ARG A 514 9.35 18.90 6.54
CA ARG A 514 10.74 19.34 6.80
C ARG A 514 11.75 18.31 6.33
N LEU A 515 11.60 17.04 6.73
CA LEU A 515 12.50 15.95 6.33
C LEU A 515 12.59 15.84 4.79
N LEU A 516 11.44 15.81 4.11
CA LEU A 516 11.37 15.68 2.65
C LEU A 516 12.03 16.87 1.95
N SER A 517 11.84 18.10 2.44
CA SER A 517 12.45 19.32 1.86
C SER A 517 13.98 19.37 1.94
N LYS A 518 14.59 18.53 2.77
CA LYS A 518 16.03 18.43 2.97
C LYS A 518 16.65 17.20 2.32
N CYS A 519 15.84 16.37 1.65
CA CYS A 519 16.25 15.06 1.14
C CYS A 519 16.04 14.91 -0.37
N ASP A 520 15.82 16.00 -1.10
CA ASP A 520 15.85 16.04 -2.57
C ASP A 520 17.17 16.63 -3.09
N ASN A 521 17.52 16.32 -4.34
CA ASN A 521 18.65 16.93 -5.02
C ASN A 521 18.14 17.88 -6.12
N PRO A 522 18.20 19.22 -5.91
CA PRO A 522 17.71 20.18 -6.88
C PRO A 522 18.58 20.30 -8.14
N GLU A 523 19.79 19.72 -8.15
CA GLU A 523 20.70 19.76 -9.31
C GLU A 523 20.32 18.74 -10.39
N VAL A 524 19.54 17.71 -10.05
CA VAL A 524 19.07 16.68 -10.98
C VAL A 524 17.61 16.96 -11.30
N MET A 525 17.32 17.37 -12.55
CA MET A 525 15.96 17.72 -12.99
C MET A 525 14.97 16.58 -12.77
N GLU A 526 15.36 15.32 -13.01
CA GLU A 526 14.51 14.15 -12.80
C GLU A 526 14.25 13.84 -11.31
N ALA A 527 15.06 14.39 -10.39
CA ALA A 527 14.92 14.24 -8.96
C ALA A 527 14.40 15.52 -8.27
N MET A 528 14.06 16.58 -9.03
CA MET A 528 13.64 17.85 -8.47
C MET A 528 12.34 17.71 -7.66
N GLY A 529 12.42 17.96 -6.35
CA GLY A 529 11.31 17.74 -5.42
C GLY A 529 10.98 16.27 -5.16
N HIS A 530 11.74 15.33 -5.70
CA HIS A 530 11.66 13.90 -5.40
C HIS A 530 12.82 13.48 -4.48
N ASN A 531 12.59 12.45 -3.67
CA ASN A 531 13.56 12.00 -2.70
C ASN A 531 14.80 11.36 -3.35
N GLN A 532 15.99 11.81 -2.96
CA GLN A 532 17.25 11.35 -3.54
C GLN A 532 17.51 9.86 -3.32
N LEU A 533 17.12 9.31 -2.16
CA LEU A 533 17.35 7.89 -1.84
C LEU A 533 16.48 6.98 -2.72
N LEU A 534 15.21 7.36 -2.91
CA LEU A 534 14.29 6.66 -3.80
C LEU A 534 14.75 6.75 -5.26
N TYR A 535 15.23 7.90 -5.71
CA TYR A 535 15.80 8.05 -7.05
C TYR A 535 16.99 7.09 -7.29
N LEU A 536 17.91 6.99 -6.34
CA LEU A 536 19.07 6.10 -6.45
C LEU A 536 18.65 4.62 -6.41
N ALA A 537 17.70 4.27 -5.56
CA ALA A 537 17.14 2.92 -5.48
C ALA A 537 16.50 2.51 -6.81
N ASP A 538 15.61 3.34 -7.39
CA ASP A 538 14.95 3.12 -8.69
C ASP A 538 15.94 2.86 -9.82
N LYS A 539 17.00 3.68 -9.90
CA LYS A 539 18.05 3.53 -10.91
C LYS A 539 18.82 2.22 -10.74
N ALA A 540 19.13 1.84 -9.50
CA ALA A 540 19.87 0.62 -9.21
C ALA A 540 19.07 -0.63 -9.59
N VAL A 541 17.81 -0.74 -9.15
CA VAL A 541 16.97 -1.92 -9.44
C VAL A 541 16.66 -2.05 -10.94
N LYS A 542 16.41 -0.95 -11.65
CA LYS A 542 16.19 -0.97 -13.11
C LYS A 542 17.43 -1.46 -13.88
N ASN A 543 18.63 -1.18 -13.37
CA ASN A 543 19.86 -1.69 -13.97
C ASN A 543 20.05 -3.18 -13.67
N GLU A 544 19.77 -3.63 -12.44
CA GLU A 544 19.89 -5.05 -12.06
C GLU A 544 18.96 -5.96 -12.84
N VAL A 545 17.68 -5.57 -12.96
CA VAL A 545 16.70 -6.30 -13.76
C VAL A 545 17.17 -6.47 -15.21
N LYS A 546 17.68 -5.40 -15.83
CA LYS A 546 18.21 -5.47 -17.20
C LYS A 546 19.39 -6.43 -17.34
N MET A 547 20.29 -6.46 -16.37
CA MET A 547 21.45 -7.37 -16.40
C MET A 547 21.03 -8.83 -16.21
N ILE A 548 20.12 -9.11 -15.27
CA ILE A 548 19.76 -10.48 -14.89
C ILE A 548 18.86 -11.15 -15.93
N ARG A 549 18.05 -10.37 -16.66
CA ARG A 549 17.24 -10.89 -17.76
C ARG A 549 18.04 -11.72 -18.77
N GLY A 550 19.23 -11.24 -19.15
CA GLY A 550 20.11 -11.97 -20.07
C GLY A 550 20.67 -13.26 -19.48
N LEU A 551 21.02 -13.25 -18.19
CA LEU A 551 21.57 -14.41 -17.48
C LEU A 551 20.50 -15.50 -17.30
N LEU A 552 19.29 -15.14 -16.89
CA LEU A 552 18.19 -16.10 -16.68
C LEU A 552 17.82 -16.83 -17.95
N ARG A 553 17.72 -16.12 -19.08
CA ARG A 553 17.50 -16.75 -20.39
C ARG A 553 18.59 -17.77 -20.72
N GLY A 554 19.85 -17.40 -20.54
CA GLY A 554 20.97 -18.31 -20.83
C GLY A 554 20.97 -19.58 -19.98
N VAL A 555 20.63 -19.46 -18.68
CA VAL A 555 20.51 -20.62 -17.78
C VAL A 555 19.31 -21.50 -18.16
N ALA A 556 18.16 -20.89 -18.45
CA ALA A 556 16.97 -21.63 -18.86
C ALA A 556 17.19 -22.37 -20.19
N ASP A 557 17.80 -21.73 -21.19
CA ASP A 557 18.11 -22.36 -22.48
C ASP A 557 19.05 -23.56 -22.34
N LEU A 558 20.00 -23.51 -21.40
CA LEU A 558 20.94 -24.60 -21.13
C LEU A 558 20.21 -25.83 -20.56
N GLU A 559 19.38 -25.64 -19.55
CA GLU A 559 18.63 -26.71 -18.89
C GLU A 559 17.51 -27.28 -19.78
N LEU A 560 16.72 -26.37 -20.39
CA LEU A 560 15.60 -26.74 -21.26
C LEU A 560 16.07 -27.31 -22.60
N GLY A 561 17.24 -26.88 -23.11
CA GLY A 561 17.85 -27.45 -24.31
C GLY A 561 18.17 -28.94 -24.15
N GLY A 562 18.68 -29.34 -22.98
CA GLY A 562 18.93 -30.75 -22.67
C GLY A 562 17.66 -31.57 -22.50
N LEU A 563 16.60 -30.99 -21.91
CA LEU A 563 15.32 -31.65 -21.69
C LEU A 563 14.51 -31.80 -22.99
N SER A 564 14.42 -30.74 -23.78
CA SER A 564 13.72 -30.71 -25.08
C SER A 564 14.30 -31.71 -26.09
N ARG A 565 15.63 -31.87 -26.14
CA ARG A 565 16.31 -32.88 -26.98
C ARG A 565 16.06 -34.30 -26.50
N ARG A 566 16.12 -34.55 -25.18
CA ARG A 566 15.90 -35.88 -24.60
C ARG A 566 14.45 -36.36 -24.74
N GLN A 567 13.49 -35.48 -24.47
CA GLN A 567 12.06 -35.81 -24.45
C GLN A 567 11.34 -35.53 -25.77
N LYS A 568 12.05 -35.01 -26.80
CA LYS A 568 11.48 -34.64 -28.11
C LYS A 568 10.28 -33.67 -28.02
N ILE A 569 10.25 -32.83 -26.99
CA ILE A 569 9.15 -31.88 -26.70
C ILE A 569 9.17 -30.65 -27.64
N PHE A 570 10.19 -30.54 -28.51
CA PHE A 570 10.44 -29.39 -29.40
C PHE A 570 9.23 -28.94 -30.25
N THR A 571 8.37 -29.88 -30.66
CA THR A 571 7.16 -29.61 -31.46
C THR A 571 5.91 -29.34 -30.62
N ILE A 572 5.93 -29.63 -29.33
CA ILE A 572 4.77 -29.53 -28.43
C ILE A 572 4.81 -28.21 -27.64
N ALA A 573 5.98 -27.81 -27.12
CA ALA A 573 6.13 -26.64 -26.24
C ALA A 573 6.57 -25.34 -26.95
N ARG A 574 6.44 -25.28 -28.29
CA ARG A 574 6.76 -24.06 -29.06
C ARG A 574 5.51 -23.59 -29.76
N ARG A 575 5.22 -22.28 -29.64
CA ARG A 575 4.15 -21.66 -30.42
C ARG A 575 4.43 -21.84 -31.91
N PHE A 576 3.42 -22.27 -32.66
CA PHE A 576 3.50 -22.46 -34.11
C PHE A 576 4.08 -21.24 -34.85
N ARG A 577 3.84 -20.03 -34.33
CA ARG A 577 4.37 -18.78 -34.90
C ARG A 577 5.89 -18.69 -34.83
N ASP A 578 6.51 -19.17 -33.77
CA ASP A 578 7.96 -19.10 -33.58
C ASP A 578 8.68 -20.16 -34.41
N ILE A 579 8.11 -21.36 -34.50
CA ILE A 579 8.54 -22.41 -35.45
C ILE A 579 8.48 -21.86 -36.87
N ARG A 580 7.38 -21.20 -37.22
CA ARG A 580 7.18 -20.64 -38.56
C ARG A 580 8.17 -19.50 -38.85
N ARG A 581 8.42 -18.61 -37.90
CA ARG A 581 9.37 -17.49 -38.04
C ARG A 581 10.81 -17.99 -38.20
N GLU A 582 11.17 -19.06 -37.51
CA GLU A 582 12.48 -19.69 -37.64
C GLU A 582 12.64 -20.43 -38.98
N VAL A 583 11.61 -21.16 -39.43
CA VAL A 583 11.58 -21.82 -40.75
C VAL A 583 11.58 -20.78 -41.89
N GLU A 584 10.82 -19.70 -41.76
CA GLU A 584 10.81 -18.59 -42.73
C GLU A 584 12.16 -17.86 -42.74
N GLY A 585 12.75 -17.56 -41.58
CA GLY A 585 14.08 -16.96 -41.48
C GLY A 585 15.23 -17.87 -41.91
N ALA A 586 15.06 -19.20 -41.81
CA ALA A 586 16.00 -20.18 -42.37
C ALA A 586 15.88 -20.27 -43.90
N ARG A 587 14.65 -20.16 -44.44
CA ARG A 587 14.42 -20.05 -45.89
C ARG A 587 15.00 -18.76 -46.45
N GLU A 588 14.84 -17.63 -45.77
CA GLU A 588 15.43 -16.35 -46.19
C GLU A 588 16.97 -16.39 -46.20
N ARG A 589 17.58 -17.06 -45.22
CA ARG A 589 19.04 -17.27 -45.17
C ARG A 589 19.52 -18.23 -46.27
N ALA A 590 18.82 -19.34 -46.50
CA ALA A 590 19.14 -20.26 -47.59
C ALA A 590 19.04 -19.60 -48.98
N VAL A 591 18.04 -18.74 -49.19
CA VAL A 591 17.89 -17.96 -50.44
C VAL A 591 18.97 -16.88 -50.60
N MET A 592 19.58 -16.41 -49.51
CA MET A 592 20.73 -15.51 -49.54
C MET A 592 22.06 -16.22 -49.74
N GLU A 593 22.18 -17.50 -49.37
CA GLU A 593 23.39 -18.33 -49.57
C GLU A 593 23.44 -18.99 -50.98
N GLU A 594 22.32 -19.04 -51.70
CA GLU A 594 22.23 -19.49 -53.11
C GLU A 594 22.43 -18.35 -54.14
N LYS A 595 22.77 -17.13 -53.70
CA LYS A 595 23.21 -16.01 -54.55
C LYS A 595 24.69 -15.72 -54.30
#